data_AF-A0A016UAH1-F1
#
_entry.id   AF-A0A016UAH1-F1
#
_cell.length_a   1.000
_cell.length_b   1.000
_cell.length_c   1.000
_cell.angle_alpha   90.00
_cell.angle_beta   90.00
_cell.angle_gamma   90.00
#
_symmetry.space_group_name_H-M   'P 1'
#
loop_
_entity.id
_entity.type
_entity.pdbx_description
1 polymer ?
#
loop_
_entity_poly.entity_id
_entity_poly.type
_entity_poly.pdbx_seq_one_letter_code
_entity_poly.pdbx_strand_id
1 'polypeptide(L)'
;MTEGKKCEPFELPSTETLTDEENTTNICGKIIQVKCGSIVAKMHVELFLCPGIHQPCIEYEGEMISPKEFTVRANKDKQKDWKGSIRIGKSNLR
;
A
#
# COMPACT_ATOMS: atom_id res chain seq x y z
N MET A 1 -15.63 38.07 21.75
CA MET A 1 -14.85 37.11 22.54
C MET A 1 -15.78 35.92 22.73
N THR A 2 -15.83 34.88 21.92
CA THR A 2 -14.83 34.11 21.17
C THR A 2 -15.65 33.42 20.05
N GLU A 3 -15.39 33.63 18.75
CA GLU A 3 -14.58 32.75 17.89
C GLU A 3 -14.88 31.24 18.12
N GLY A 4 -15.26 30.41 17.14
CA GLY A 4 -15.09 30.52 15.70
C GLY A 4 -16.14 29.71 14.90
N LYS A 5 -16.46 30.29 13.74
CA LYS A 5 -17.09 29.66 12.58
C LYS A 5 -15.97 29.22 11.62
N LYS A 6 -16.27 28.22 10.78
CA LYS A 6 -15.46 27.63 9.68
C LYS A 6 -14.72 26.35 10.14
N CYS A 7 -14.74 25.22 9.42
CA CYS A 7 -14.61 25.06 7.97
C CYS A 7 -15.43 23.87 7.41
N GLU A 8 -16.21 24.12 6.36
CA GLU A 8 -16.23 23.22 5.21
C GLU A 8 -15.15 23.70 4.22
N PRO A 9 -14.52 22.76 3.50
CA PRO A 9 -14.62 22.76 2.04
C PRO A 9 -14.95 21.34 1.51
N PHE A 10 -15.95 21.21 0.65
CA PHE A 10 -15.93 21.43 -0.80
C PHE A 10 -15.47 20.18 -1.58
N GLU A 11 -16.48 19.56 -2.19
CA GLU A 11 -16.55 18.61 -3.29
C GLU A 11 -15.24 18.11 -3.94
N LEU A 12 -15.11 16.79 -4.00
CA LEU A 12 -14.27 16.10 -4.98
C LEU A 12 -15.14 15.67 -6.17
N PRO A 13 -15.02 16.36 -7.31
CA PRO A 13 -15.24 15.70 -8.59
C PRO A 13 -13.96 15.80 -9.42
N SER A 14 -13.36 14.65 -9.73
CA SER A 14 -13.04 14.22 -11.10
C SER A 14 -12.00 13.12 -11.08
N THR A 15 -12.34 12.03 -11.75
CA THR A 15 -11.42 11.11 -12.40
C THR A 15 -10.28 11.85 -13.08
N GLU A 16 -9.06 11.66 -12.58
CA GLU A 16 -7.83 11.81 -13.35
C GLU A 16 -7.07 10.48 -13.29
N THR A 17 -7.09 9.79 -14.43
CA THR A 17 -6.19 8.70 -14.75
C THR A 17 -4.82 9.33 -14.96
N LEU A 18 -3.90 9.14 -14.01
CA LEU A 18 -2.50 9.50 -14.16
C LEU A 18 -1.67 8.23 -14.25
N THR A 19 -1.52 7.75 -15.48
CA THR A 19 -0.36 6.96 -15.88
C THR A 19 0.85 7.89 -15.97
N ASP A 20 1.88 7.53 -15.20
CA ASP A 20 3.31 7.83 -15.37
C ASP A 20 3.87 9.21 -14.98
N GLU A 21 5.11 9.12 -14.46
CA GLU A 21 6.11 10.16 -14.16
C GLU A 21 5.88 11.02 -12.89
N GLU A 22 6.82 11.25 -11.98
CA GLU A 22 8.21 10.85 -11.73
C GLU A 22 8.56 11.39 -10.31
N ASN A 23 9.62 10.87 -9.69
CA ASN A 23 10.45 11.58 -8.70
C ASN A 23 10.06 11.48 -7.20
N THR A 24 10.69 10.55 -6.48
CA THR A 24 11.86 10.95 -5.67
C THR A 24 12.62 9.74 -5.14
N THR A 25 13.95 9.86 -5.20
CA THR A 25 14.98 8.95 -4.67
C THR A 25 15.27 7.69 -5.47
N ASN A 26 16.34 7.80 -6.26
CA ASN A 26 17.27 6.70 -6.52
C ASN A 26 17.59 5.98 -5.21
N ILE A 27 16.97 4.83 -4.98
CA ILE A 27 17.51 3.79 -4.12
C ILE A 27 17.43 2.51 -4.96
N CYS A 28 18.58 1.88 -5.11
CA CYS A 28 18.83 0.74 -5.98
C CYS A 28 18.12 -0.50 -5.43
N GLY A 29 16.81 -0.59 -5.61
CA GLY A 29 16.21 -1.86 -5.31
C GLY A 29 14.78 -2.09 -5.64
N LYS A 30 14.51 -3.34 -5.28
CA LYS A 30 13.69 -4.21 -6.10
C LYS A 30 12.26 -3.93 -5.72
N ILE A 31 11.54 -3.27 -6.62
CA ILE A 31 10.09 -3.15 -6.54
C ILE A 31 9.50 -4.40 -7.20
N ILE A 32 8.70 -5.14 -6.44
CA ILE A 32 8.03 -6.35 -6.92
C ILE A 32 6.53 -6.15 -6.87
N GLN A 33 5.82 -6.70 -7.85
CA GLN A 33 4.36 -6.67 -7.82
C GLN A 33 3.83 -7.78 -6.92
N VAL A 34 3.02 -7.41 -5.94
CA VAL A 34 2.35 -8.32 -5.02
C VAL A 34 0.85 -8.31 -5.22
N LYS A 35 0.22 -9.46 -5.04
CA LYS A 35 -1.22 -9.66 -5.12
C LYS A 35 -1.73 -10.26 -3.84
N CYS A 36 -2.77 -9.69 -3.25
CA CYS A 36 -3.46 -10.28 -2.10
C CYS A 36 -4.96 -10.36 -2.42
N GLY A 37 -5.51 -11.57 -2.45
CA GLY A 37 -6.91 -11.78 -2.85
C GLY A 37 -7.20 -11.19 -4.24
N SER A 38 -8.01 -10.15 -4.28
CA SER A 38 -8.42 -9.44 -5.50
C SER A 38 -7.60 -8.17 -5.79
N ILE A 39 -6.81 -7.68 -4.83
CA ILE A 39 -6.04 -6.43 -4.96
C ILE A 39 -4.59 -6.69 -5.36
N VAL A 40 -4.00 -5.74 -6.07
CA VAL A 40 -2.62 -5.79 -6.57
C VAL A 40 -1.92 -4.49 -6.16
N ALA A 41 -0.69 -4.61 -5.67
CA ALA A 41 0.12 -3.50 -5.18
C ALA A 41 1.59 -3.67 -5.57
N LYS A 42 2.39 -2.62 -5.40
CA LYS A 42 3.84 -2.65 -5.59
C LYS A 42 4.51 -2.73 -4.23
N MET A 43 5.44 -3.66 -4.04
CA MET A 43 6.16 -3.85 -2.79
C MET A 43 7.63 -3.46 -2.98
N HIS A 44 8.13 -2.59 -2.12
CA HIS A 44 9.51 -2.15 -2.08
C HIS A 44 10.30 -3.12 -1.20
N VAL A 45 11.05 -4.05 -1.80
CA VAL A 45 11.79 -5.08 -1.07
C VAL A 45 12.90 -4.47 -0.21
N GLU A 46 13.44 -3.32 -0.59
CA GLU A 46 14.43 -2.60 0.21
C GLU A 46 13.87 -2.08 1.54
N LEU A 47 12.59 -1.71 1.55
CA LEU A 47 11.89 -1.25 2.74
C LEU A 47 11.36 -2.43 3.57
N PHE A 48 11.38 -3.64 3.01
CA PHE A 48 10.91 -4.85 3.67
C PHE A 48 12.01 -5.47 4.55
N LEU A 49 12.18 -4.91 5.76
CA LEU A 49 13.14 -5.38 6.76
C LEU A 49 12.43 -6.20 7.84
N CYS A 50 13.03 -7.30 8.31
CA CYS A 50 12.47 -8.12 9.39
C CYS A 50 12.31 -7.29 10.68
N PRO A 51 11.14 -7.29 11.35
CA PRO A 51 9.99 -8.20 11.23
C PRO A 51 8.94 -7.86 10.16
N GLY A 52 9.05 -6.74 9.43
CA GLY A 52 8.37 -6.40 8.17
C GLY A 52 6.85 -6.19 8.21
N ILE A 53 6.12 -6.85 9.10
CA ILE A 53 4.65 -6.92 9.11
C ILE A 53 3.97 -5.57 9.40
N HIS A 54 4.59 -4.71 10.21
CA HIS A 54 4.10 -3.39 10.58
C HIS A 54 4.80 -2.26 9.83
N GLN A 55 5.86 -2.56 9.06
CA GLN A 55 6.55 -1.53 8.30
C GLN A 55 5.81 -1.24 6.99
N PRO A 56 5.57 0.03 6.65
CA PRO A 56 5.03 0.40 5.36
C PRO A 56 6.07 0.12 4.28
N CYS A 57 5.83 -0.90 3.46
CA CYS A 57 6.72 -1.33 2.39
C CYS A 57 5.96 -1.66 1.10
N ILE A 58 4.64 -1.51 1.10
CA ILE A 58 3.77 -1.80 -0.04
C ILE A 58 3.07 -0.51 -0.45
N GLU A 59 3.28 -0.06 -1.68
CA GLU A 59 2.56 1.04 -2.31
C GLU A 59 1.26 0.50 -2.94
N TYR A 60 0.13 0.97 -2.43
CA TYR A 60 -1.20 0.66 -2.93
C TYR A 60 -2.00 1.95 -3.07
N GLU A 61 -2.53 2.22 -4.27
CA GLU A 61 -3.30 3.44 -4.56
C GLU A 61 -2.54 4.75 -4.26
N GLY A 62 -1.21 4.75 -4.35
CA GLY A 62 -0.37 5.92 -4.02
C GLY A 62 -0.08 6.09 -2.52
N GLU A 63 -0.55 5.17 -1.68
CA GLU A 63 -0.29 5.16 -0.24
C GLU A 63 0.68 4.04 0.14
N MET A 64 1.65 4.35 1.00
CA MET A 64 2.58 3.37 1.56
C MET A 64 1.95 2.69 2.77
N ILE A 65 1.55 1.44 2.60
CA ILE A 65 0.87 0.62 3.60
C ILE A 65 1.73 -0.57 4.07
N SER A 66 1.41 -1.08 5.26
CA SER A 66 2.09 -2.26 5.83
C SER A 66 1.51 -3.57 5.27
N PRO A 67 2.27 -4.69 5.28
CA PRO A 67 1.74 -6.00 4.90
C PRO A 67 0.47 -6.39 5.65
N LYS A 68 0.35 -6.00 6.93
CA LYS A 68 -0.88 -6.20 7.70
C LYS A 68 -2.05 -5.41 7.12
N GLU A 69 -1.87 -4.12 6.89
CA GLU A 69 -2.92 -3.26 6.32
C GLU A 69 -3.32 -3.75 4.93
N PHE A 70 -2.36 -4.20 4.12
CA PHE A 70 -2.62 -4.77 2.81
C PHE A 70 -3.51 -6.02 2.89
N THR A 71 -3.26 -6.91 3.86
CA THR A 71 -4.15 -8.07 4.07
C THR A 71 -5.54 -7.68 4.57
N VAL A 72 -5.67 -6.62 5.37
CA VAL A 72 -6.98 -6.09 5.82
C VAL A 72 -7.76 -5.52 4.63
N ARG A 73 -7.12 -4.69 3.80
CA ARG A 73 -7.72 -4.11 2.59
C ARG A 73 -8.12 -5.18 1.58
N ALA A 74 -7.38 -6.29 1.52
CA ALA A 74 -7.69 -7.48 0.74
C ALA A 74 -8.78 -8.38 1.35
N ASN A 75 -9.36 -8.04 2.50
CA ASN A 75 -10.30 -8.89 3.26
C ASN A 75 -9.73 -10.30 3.57
N LYS A 76 -8.41 -10.35 3.84
CA LYS A 76 -7.64 -11.55 4.18
C LYS A 76 -7.05 -11.51 5.60
N ASP A 77 -7.47 -10.56 6.43
CA ASP A 77 -7.04 -10.41 7.83
C ASP A 77 -7.40 -11.61 8.71
N LYS A 78 -8.52 -12.30 8.40
CA LYS A 78 -8.94 -13.51 9.11
C LYS A 78 -7.94 -14.66 9.00
N GLN A 79 -7.06 -14.63 8.00
CA GLN A 79 -6.00 -15.62 7.84
C GLN A 79 -4.84 -15.29 8.78
N LYS A 80 -4.52 -16.22 9.71
CA LYS A 80 -3.38 -16.07 10.65
C LYS A 80 -2.02 -15.94 9.95
N ASP A 81 -1.94 -16.36 8.69
CA ASP A 81 -0.72 -16.35 7.89
C ASP A 81 -0.80 -15.27 6.79
N TRP A 82 -0.29 -14.08 7.11
CA TRP A 82 -0.26 -12.94 6.18
C TRP A 82 0.70 -13.18 5.00
N LYS A 83 1.79 -13.92 5.22
CA LYS A 83 2.77 -14.27 4.19
C LYS A 83 2.15 -15.12 3.08
N GLY A 84 1.30 -16.08 3.44
CA GLY A 84 0.55 -16.91 2.51
C GLY A 84 -0.59 -16.17 1.80
N SER A 85 -1.12 -15.11 2.41
CA SER A 85 -2.15 -14.25 1.79
C SER A 85 -1.57 -13.37 0.67
N ILE A 86 -0.30 -12.99 0.77
CA ILE A 86 0.39 -12.16 -0.23
C ILE A 86 1.13 -13.06 -1.23
N ARG A 87 0.85 -12.86 -2.52
CA ARG A 87 1.41 -13.61 -3.64
C ARG A 87 2.30 -12.72 -4.49
N ILE A 88 3.50 -13.21 -4.83
CA ILE A 88 4.40 -12.61 -5.81
C ILE A 88 4.36 -13.50 -7.05
N GLY A 89 3.69 -13.04 -8.11
CA GLY A 89 3.50 -13.84 -9.33
C GLY A 89 2.80 -15.17 -9.06
N LYS A 90 3.56 -16.28 -9.13
CA LYS A 90 3.07 -17.66 -8.91
C LYS A 90 3.39 -18.21 -7.50
N SER A 91 4.20 -17.50 -6.72
CA SER A 91 4.67 -17.92 -5.39
C SER A 91 4.05 -17.03 -4.30
N ASN A 92 4.07 -17.50 -3.05
CA ASN A 92 3.70 -16.69 -1.87
C ASN A 92 4.96 -16.22 -1.13
N LEU A 93 4.80 -15.34 -0.13
CA LEU A 93 5.90 -14.71 0.62
C LEU A 93 6.64 -15.64 1.62
N ARG A 94 6.46 -16.95 1.47
CA ARG A 94 6.99 -17.97 2.37
C ARG A 94 8.42 -18.37 2.03
#